data_AF-A0A1A9T422-F1
#
_entry.id   AF-A0A1A9T422-F1
#
_cell.length_a   1.000
_cell.length_b   1.000
_cell.length_c   1.000
_cell.angle_alpha   90.00
_cell.angle_beta   90.00
_cell.angle_gamma   90.00
#
_symmetry.space_group_name_H-M   'P 1'
#
loop_
_entity.id
_entity.type
_entity.pdbx_description
1 polymer ?
#
loop_
_entity_poly.entity_id
_entity_poly.type
_entity_poly.pdbx_seq_one_letter_code
_entity_poly.pdbx_strand_id
1 'polypeptide(L)' 'MNIEQLIKMANQIGEFFFAYPDAEQAKLDIVSHIKRFWALSMRKQIVEYVTEEQGTALQPLVVDAIKENVAVLA' A
#
# COMPACT_ATOMS: atom_id res chain seq x y z
N MET A 1 -1.90 14.53 -5.13
CA MET A 1 -2.46 14.45 -3.76
C MET A 1 -1.31 14.57 -2.78
N ASN A 2 -1.56 14.96 -1.53
CA ASN A 2 -0.49 14.96 -0.52
C ASN A 2 -0.19 13.51 -0.09
N ILE A 3 1.10 13.18 0.10
CA ILE A 3 1.55 11.86 0.55
C ILE A 3 0.92 11.47 1.90
N GLU A 4 0.76 12.41 2.83
CA GLU A 4 0.11 12.17 4.12
C GLU A 4 -1.31 11.60 3.98
N GLN A 5 -2.07 12.10 3.00
CA GLN A 5 -3.42 11.60 2.71
C GLN A 5 -3.39 10.20 2.09
N LEU A 6 -2.40 9.93 1.22
CA LEU A 6 -2.20 8.59 0.66
C LEU A 6 -1.85 7.57 1.74
N ILE A 7 -0.94 7.93 2.66
CA ILE A 7 -0.57 7.09 3.80
C ILE A 7 -1.80 6.75 4.64
N LYS A 8 -2.61 7.76 4.97
CA LYS A 8 -3.85 7.54 5.72
C LYS A 8 -4.79 6.55 5.01
N MET A 9 -5.03 6.75 3.72
CA MET A 9 -5.91 5.84 2.97
C MET A 9 -5.32 4.43 2.84
N ALA A 10 -4.02 4.30 2.60
CA ALA A 10 -3.34 3.01 2.52
C ALA A 10 -3.43 2.24 3.84
N ASN A 11 -3.28 2.92 4.98
CA ASN A 11 -3.47 2.32 6.31
C ASN A 11 -4.92 1.90 6.57
N GLN A 12 -5.91 2.66 6.10
CA GLN A 12 -7.32 2.27 6.20
C GLN A 12 -7.63 1.01 5.38
N ILE A 13 -7.00 0.86 4.20
CA ILE A 13 -7.08 -0.37 3.39
C ILE A 13 -6.41 -1.53 4.15
N GLY A 14 -5.22 -1.29 4.71
CA GLY A 14 -4.50 -2.26 5.53
C GLY A 14 -5.31 -2.76 6.72
N GLU A 15 -5.93 -1.86 7.48
CA GLU A 15 -6.78 -2.19 8.63
C GLU A 15 -7.96 -3.08 8.24
N PHE A 16 -8.58 -2.80 7.08
CA PHE A 16 -9.67 -3.64 6.56
C PHE A 16 -9.21 -5.08 6.26
N PHE A 17 -8.05 -5.24 5.62
CA PHE A 17 -7.54 -6.57 5.26
C PHE A 17 -6.79 -7.28 6.39
N PHE A 18 -6.37 -6.56 7.44
CA PHE A 18 -5.76 -7.13 8.64
C PHE A 18 -6.73 -8.04 9.42
N ALA A 19 -8.04 -7.85 9.26
CA ALA A 19 -9.05 -8.71 9.86
C ALA A 19 -9.07 -10.15 9.28
N TYR A 20 -8.35 -10.41 8.18
CA TYR A 20 -8.27 -11.74 7.56
C TYR A 20 -7.11 -12.55 8.15
N PRO A 21 -7.27 -13.88 8.36
CA PRO A 21 -6.26 -14.71 9.00
C PRO A 21 -5.03 -15.00 8.14
N ASP A 22 -5.10 -14.81 6.82
CA ASP A 22 -4.01 -15.06 5.88
C ASP A 22 -3.33 -13.75 5.48
N ALA A 23 -2.12 -13.54 6.01
CA ALA A 23 -1.34 -12.33 5.77
C ALA A 23 -0.86 -12.22 4.31
N GLU A 24 -0.58 -13.33 3.63
CA GLU A 24 -0.14 -13.29 2.22
C GLU A 24 -1.31 -12.88 1.33
N GLN A 25 -2.48 -13.49 1.56
CA GLN A 25 -3.70 -13.10 0.85
C GLN A 25 -4.05 -11.63 1.12
N ALA A 26 -3.94 -11.17 2.37
CA ALA A 26 -4.19 -9.77 2.74
C ALA A 26 -3.26 -8.80 1.98
N LYS A 27 -1.96 -9.11 1.85
CA LYS A 27 -1.02 -8.29 1.05
C LYS A 27 -1.44 -8.19 -0.41
N LEU A 28 -1.82 -9.31 -1.03
CA LEU A 28 -2.28 -9.35 -2.43
C LEU A 28 -3.56 -8.52 -2.62
N ASP A 29 -4.49 -8.61 -1.67
CA ASP A 29 -5.75 -7.88 -1.73
C ASP A 29 -5.56 -6.37 -1.54
N ILE A 30 -4.63 -5.94 -0.66
CA ILE A 30 -4.23 -4.54 -0.50
C ILE A 30 -3.69 -3.99 -1.83
N VAL A 31 -2.74 -4.70 -2.46
CA VAL A 31 -2.14 -4.28 -3.73
C VAL A 31 -3.18 -4.24 -4.85
N SER A 32 -4.04 -5.25 -4.92
CA SER A 32 -5.13 -5.33 -5.89
C SER A 32 -6.09 -4.14 -5.75
N HIS A 33 -6.46 -3.79 -4.52
CA HIS A 33 -7.32 -2.66 -4.22
C HIS A 33 -6.66 -1.34 -4.66
N ILE A 34 -5.42 -1.09 -4.24
CA ILE A 34 -4.67 0.11 -4.64
C ILE A 34 -4.57 0.21 -6.17
N LYS A 35 -4.21 -0.88 -6.84
CA LYS A 35 -4.10 -0.91 -8.31
C LYS A 35 -5.41 -0.57 -9.02
N ARG A 36 -6.52 -1.08 -8.50
CA ARG A 36 -7.84 -0.93 -9.13
C ARG A 36 -8.44 0.46 -8.95
N PHE A 37 -8.24 1.08 -7.79
CA PHE A 37 -8.93 2.30 -7.41
C PHE A 37 -8.06 3.56 -7.45
N TRP A 38 -6.73 3.43 -7.39
CA TRP A 38 -5.84 4.58 -7.40
C TRP A 38 -5.31 4.89 -8.80
N ALA A 39 -5.27 6.18 -9.12
CA ALA A 39 -4.61 6.66 -10.33
C ALA A 39 -3.11 6.30 -10.34
N LEU A 40 -2.52 6.16 -11.53
CA LEU A 40 -1.11 5.80 -11.68
C LEU A 40 -0.16 6.73 -10.91
N SER A 41 -0.44 8.03 -10.89
CA SER A 41 0.37 9.01 -10.15
C SER A 41 0.37 8.77 -8.63
N MET A 42 -0.78 8.40 -8.06
CA MET A 42 -0.87 8.06 -6.62
C MET A 42 -0.08 6.78 -6.29
N ARG A 43 -0.13 5.78 -7.19
CA ARG A 43 0.60 4.52 -7.03
C ARG A 43 2.10 4.74 -7.05
N LYS A 44 2.59 5.53 -8.00
CA LYS A 44 4.01 5.91 -8.05
C LYS A 44 4.44 6.64 -6.79
N GLN A 45 3.62 7.60 -6.32
CA GLN A 45 3.93 8.38 -5.13
C GLN A 45 4.03 7.53 -3.85
N ILE A 46 3.14 6.55 -3.66
CA ILE A 46 3.21 5.68 -2.47
C ILE A 46 4.35 4.65 -2.57
N VAL A 47 4.65 4.17 -3.78
CA VAL A 47 5.82 3.30 -4.03
C VAL A 47 7.11 4.06 -3.71
N GLU A 48 7.25 5.28 -4.22
CA GLU A 48 8.40 6.17 -3.97
C GLU A 48 8.60 6.40 -2.47
N TYR A 49 7.53 6.74 -1.74
CA TYR A 49 7.57 6.89 -0.28
C TYR A 49 8.04 5.61 0.44
N VAL A 50 7.58 4.44 0.00
CA VAL A 50 7.98 3.15 0.58
C VAL A 50 9.44 2.82 0.26
N THR A 51 9.94 3.19 -0.92
CA THR A 51 11.33 2.94 -1.33
C THR A 51 12.32 3.91 -0.71
N GLU A 52 11.98 5.19 -0.58
CA GLU A 52 12.89 6.24 -0.11
C GLU A 52 12.82 6.43 1.41
N GLU A 53 11.62 6.43 1.98
CA GLU A 53 11.38 6.70 3.40
C GLU A 53 11.04 5.42 4.19
N GLN A 54 11.24 4.25 3.58
CA GLN A 54 10.96 2.92 4.12
C GLN A 54 9.49 2.67 4.51
N GLY A 55 8.58 3.61 4.23
CA GLY A 55 7.18 3.52 4.61
C GLY A 55 6.93 3.68 6.11
N THR A 56 7.73 4.45 6.84
CA THR A 56 7.69 4.53 8.31
C THR A 56 6.33 4.89 8.93
N ALA A 57 5.48 5.65 8.22
CA ALA A 57 4.13 6.00 8.67
C ALA A 57 3.04 5.03 8.18
N LEU A 58 3.40 3.99 7.44
CA LEU A 58 2.49 2.93 7.00
C LEU A 58 2.51 1.77 7.99
N GLN A 59 1.40 1.03 8.04
CA GLN A 59 1.34 -0.23 8.76
C GLN A 59 2.31 -1.25 8.14
N PRO A 60 2.97 -2.11 8.94
CA PRO A 60 3.95 -3.07 8.43
C PRO A 60 3.44 -3.92 7.27
N LEU A 61 2.21 -4.45 7.40
CA LEU A 61 1.58 -5.26 6.34
C LEU A 61 1.44 -4.49 5.01
N VAL A 62 1.14 -3.20 5.08
CA VAL A 62 0.98 -2.33 3.89
C VAL A 62 2.34 -2.03 3.26
N VAL A 63 3.37 -1.81 4.08
CA VAL A 63 4.75 -1.65 3.61
C VAL A 63 5.19 -2.89 2.86
N ASP A 64 5.01 -4.07 3.45
CA ASP A 64 5.40 -5.35 2.85
C ASP A 64 4.64 -5.62 1.56
N ALA A 65 3.31 -5.40 1.57
CA ALA A 65 2.48 -5.51 0.38
C ALA A 65 3.00 -4.67 -0.79
N ILE A 66 3.35 -3.40 -0.54
CA ILE A 66 3.87 -2.49 -1.57
C ILE A 66 5.28 -2.88 -2.01
N LYS A 67 6.20 -3.18 -1.07
CA LYS A 67 7.59 -3.55 -1.38
C LYS A 67 7.68 -4.82 -2.23
N GLU A 68 6.87 -5.82 -1.93
CA GLU A 68 6.87 -7.09 -2.66
C GLU A 68 6.22 -6.97 -4.05
N ASN A 69 5.43 -5.92 -4.29
CA ASN A 69 4.62 -5.77 -5.52
C ASN A 69 4.88 -4.46 -6.27
N VAL A 70 6.07 -3.86 -6.13
CA VAL A 70 6.43 -2.61 -6.81
C VAL A 70 6.20 -2.68 -8.33
N ALA A 71 6.58 -3.78 -8.97
CA ALA A 71 6.41 -3.98 -10.42
C ALA A 71 4.94 -4.01 -10.87
N VAL A 72 4.01 -4.32 -9.96
CA VAL A 72 2.55 -4.37 -10.24
C VAL A 72 1.92 -2.98 -10.10
N LEU A 73 2.52 -2.12 -9.27
CA LEU A 73 2.03 -0.78 -8.94
C LEU A 73 2.64 0.33 -9.81
N ALA A 74 3.89 0.17 -10.25
CA ALA A 74 4.65 1.11 -11.11
C ALA A 74 4.20 1.10 -12.58
#